data_AF-A0A2E7M6Z3-F1
#
_entry.id   AF-A0A2E7M6Z3-F1
#
_cell.length_a   1.000
_cell.length_b   1.000
_cell.length_c   1.000
_cell.angle_alpha   90.00
_cell.angle_beta   90.00
_cell.angle_gamma   90.00
#
_symmetry.space_group_name_H-M   'P 1'
#
loop_
_entity.id
_entity.type
_entity.pdbx_description
1 polymer ?
#
loop_
_entity_poly.entity_id
_entity_poly.type
_entity_poly.pdbx_seq_one_letter_code
_entity_poly.pdbx_strand_id
1 'polypeptide(L)'
;MLTRLFSIALLTAVFGLLQSGCDVPVVATEGTEPPSTYIAGTLRIDAELAALGPAILLRFDCDNPPPPSGSGTPVDFIVLSEDSLSAGDASFIFPSVPGGTCSIVTGFVDQDRDFHYDYGVTSQATAGDLLATVETVVTGSLEEGTDYIEPVESVILRADTEVPLDPPGFELVDPLSGEPAAPIMNLGSTVGTTAQVLVEVSAAEIRTSAMDVDASQLTLVFGPDGDGDGLPDDLNGDSLPDVLWPQVLVRRLDPLDPTGLSVQEPGVLLPGIVVPLDASDPLNPDTNLVMVAAAAGVPLDGQTPLSVEQLTVAIPPLVVTDTEPLTLAAIEEVAASGVDVVGDYQVLVMNISGQRWMLPNALADLGLDSQAVTFEVRDQD
;
A
#
# COMPACT_ATOMS: atom_id res chain seq x y z
N MET A 1 4.10 71.12 71.65
CA MET A 1 5.50 71.50 71.34
C MET A 1 6.24 70.21 71.04
N LEU A 2 6.49 69.93 69.76
CA LEU A 2 7.81 70.18 69.11
C LEU A 2 8.86 69.18 69.62
N THR A 3 9.57 68.36 68.84
CA THR A 3 9.88 68.36 67.40
C THR A 3 10.72 67.10 67.07
N ARG A 4 10.64 66.65 65.81
CA ARG A 4 11.71 66.06 64.97
C ARG A 4 12.24 64.64 65.25
N LEU A 5 11.70 63.71 64.47
CA LEU A 5 12.44 62.59 63.87
C LEU A 5 13.32 63.12 62.71
N PHE A 6 14.57 62.65 62.62
CA PHE A 6 15.46 62.67 61.45
C PHE A 6 15.77 61.18 61.16
N SER A 7 15.27 60.57 60.09
CA SER A 7 15.74 60.60 58.68
C SER A 7 17.21 60.26 58.48
N ILE A 8 17.50 58.99 58.21
CA ILE A 8 18.49 58.56 57.21
C ILE A 8 17.82 57.45 56.40
N ALA A 9 17.52 57.74 55.14
CA ALA A 9 16.96 56.82 54.17
C ALA A 9 18.06 55.88 53.64
N LEU A 10 17.83 54.58 53.75
CA LEU A 10 18.61 53.56 53.05
C LEU A 10 18.02 53.45 51.64
N LEU A 11 18.80 53.85 50.63
CA LEU A 11 18.44 53.78 49.22
C LEU A 11 18.65 52.34 48.72
N THR A 12 17.61 51.52 48.72
CA THR A 12 17.64 50.19 48.09
C THR A 12 17.40 50.37 46.58
N ALA A 13 18.46 50.27 45.78
CA ALA A 13 18.34 50.22 44.33
C ALA A 13 17.82 48.84 43.92
N VAL A 14 16.56 48.79 43.47
CA VAL A 14 15.97 47.61 42.81
C VAL A 14 16.50 47.56 41.39
N PHE A 15 17.41 46.64 41.12
CA PHE A 15 17.89 46.33 39.77
C PHE A 15 16.83 45.45 39.08
N GLY A 16 15.93 46.07 38.33
CA GLY A 16 15.02 45.37 37.44
C GLY A 16 15.78 44.94 36.18
N LEU A 17 16.25 43.69 36.13
CA LEU A 17 16.57 43.04 34.87
C LEU A 17 15.26 42.73 34.14
N LEU A 18 14.86 43.62 33.24
CA LEU A 18 13.92 43.31 32.18
C LEU A 18 14.61 42.28 31.26
N GLN A 19 14.12 41.04 31.28
CA GLN A 19 14.38 40.08 30.21
C GLN A 19 13.66 40.58 28.95
N SER A 20 14.30 41.47 28.20
CA SER A 20 13.98 41.65 26.79
C SER A 20 14.59 40.45 26.05
N GLY A 21 13.83 39.36 25.94
CA GLY A 21 14.10 38.37 24.90
C GLY A 21 14.05 39.11 23.57
N CYS A 22 15.16 39.15 22.84
CA CYS A 22 15.13 39.60 21.47
C CYS A 22 14.41 38.51 20.68
N ASP A 23 13.15 38.74 20.30
CA ASP A 23 12.55 38.04 19.16
C ASP A 23 13.38 38.44 17.93
N VAL A 24 14.34 37.61 17.58
CA VAL A 24 15.02 37.73 16.29
C VAL A 24 14.11 37.00 15.31
N PRO A 25 13.39 37.72 14.42
CA PRO A 25 12.56 37.05 13.44
C PRO A 25 13.47 36.19 12.55
N VAL A 26 13.21 34.88 12.55
CA VAL A 26 13.84 33.96 11.60
C VAL A 26 13.24 34.27 10.23
N VAL A 27 14.05 34.87 9.34
CA VAL A 27 13.67 35.11 7.96
C VAL A 27 14.31 34.00 7.13
N ALA A 28 13.48 33.13 6.57
CA ALA A 28 13.95 32.10 5.64
C ALA A 28 14.66 32.76 4.45
N THR A 29 15.93 32.42 4.26
CA THR A 29 16.70 32.80 3.07
C THR A 29 16.60 31.71 2.02
N GLU A 30 16.72 32.08 0.74
CA GLU A 30 16.72 31.13 -0.37
C GLU A 30 17.85 30.08 -0.15
N GLY A 31 17.47 28.81 -0.01
CA GLY A 31 18.39 27.70 0.27
C GLY A 31 18.48 27.23 1.73
N THR A 32 17.75 27.83 2.67
CA THR A 32 17.57 27.25 4.02
C THR A 32 16.61 26.07 3.93
N GLU A 33 17.02 24.89 4.41
CA GLU A 33 16.16 23.72 4.48
C GLU A 33 14.95 24.03 5.39
N PRO A 34 13.71 23.67 4.99
CA PRO A 34 12.55 23.91 5.82
C PRO A 34 12.72 23.24 7.19
N PRO A 35 12.22 23.87 8.29
CA PRO A 35 12.25 23.26 9.60
C PRO A 35 11.60 21.88 9.58
N SER A 36 12.22 20.92 10.27
CA SER A 36 11.74 19.55 10.39
C SER A 36 11.97 19.02 11.82
N THR A 37 11.27 17.95 12.15
CA THR A 37 11.34 17.24 13.43
C THR A 37 11.60 15.75 13.21
N TYR A 38 11.36 14.92 14.21
CA TYR A 38 11.48 13.47 14.12
C TYR A 38 10.29 12.73 14.71
N ILE A 39 10.14 11.48 14.29
CA ILE A 39 9.29 10.47 14.93
C ILE A 39 10.21 9.40 15.53
N ALA A 40 10.12 9.16 16.83
CA ALA A 40 10.96 8.20 17.55
C ALA A 40 10.14 7.22 18.38
N GLY A 41 10.65 6.00 18.51
CA GLY A 41 9.93 4.93 19.17
C GLY A 41 10.75 3.70 19.49
N THR A 42 10.04 2.62 19.79
CA THR A 42 10.59 1.28 20.05
C THR A 42 9.79 0.24 19.27
N LEU A 43 10.49 -0.57 18.48
CA LEU A 43 9.98 -1.82 17.95
C LEU A 43 10.17 -2.90 19.02
N ARG A 44 9.12 -3.68 19.27
CA ARG A 44 9.12 -4.82 20.19
C ARG A 44 8.74 -6.09 19.46
N ILE A 45 9.47 -7.16 19.71
CA ILE A 45 9.21 -8.49 19.16
C ILE A 45 8.88 -9.40 20.35
N ASP A 46 7.60 -9.73 20.49
CA ASP A 46 7.08 -10.53 21.59
C ASP A 46 7.23 -12.04 21.30
N ALA A 47 8.43 -12.48 20.91
CA ALA A 47 8.65 -13.83 20.43
C ALA A 47 9.86 -14.53 21.08
N GLU A 48 9.69 -15.79 21.51
CA GLU A 48 10.79 -16.70 21.90
C GLU A 48 11.54 -17.21 20.65
N LEU A 49 11.86 -16.34 19.69
CA LEU A 49 12.43 -16.76 18.40
C LEU A 49 13.94 -16.90 18.49
N ALA A 50 14.44 -18.03 17.96
CA ALA A 50 15.82 -18.47 18.08
C ALA A 50 16.81 -17.67 17.22
N ALA A 51 16.32 -16.89 16.25
CA ALA A 51 17.08 -15.93 15.46
C ALA A 51 16.12 -14.84 14.96
N LEU A 52 16.49 -13.58 15.15
CA LEU A 52 15.78 -12.44 14.58
C LEU A 52 16.57 -11.97 13.35
N GLY A 53 15.88 -11.67 12.26
CA GLY A 53 16.46 -10.96 11.12
C GLY A 53 16.34 -9.43 11.26
N PRO A 54 16.80 -8.65 10.27
CA PRO A 54 16.69 -7.19 10.31
C PRO A 54 15.22 -6.76 10.32
N ALA A 55 14.94 -5.60 10.90
CA ALA A 55 13.60 -5.02 10.82
C ALA A 55 13.58 -3.84 9.85
N ILE A 56 12.59 -3.83 8.97
CA ILE A 56 12.36 -2.78 7.99
C ILE A 56 11.16 -1.98 8.49
N LEU A 57 11.38 -0.72 8.86
CA LEU A 57 10.31 0.19 9.25
C LEU A 57 10.04 1.19 8.12
N LEU A 58 8.77 1.36 7.81
CA LEU A 58 8.26 2.17 6.71
C LEU A 58 7.40 3.30 7.27
N ARG A 59 7.50 4.48 6.66
CA ARG A 59 6.63 5.62 6.97
C ARG A 59 5.85 6.01 5.73
N PHE A 60 4.54 6.13 5.87
CA PHE A 60 3.61 6.54 4.82
C PHE A 60 2.96 7.88 5.18
N ASP A 61 2.48 8.58 4.16
CA ASP A 61 1.57 9.71 4.34
C ASP A 61 0.17 9.19 4.66
N CYS A 62 -0.56 9.84 5.56
CA CYS A 62 -1.94 9.47 5.86
C CYS A 62 -2.88 9.66 4.67
N ASP A 63 -2.57 10.60 3.77
CA ASP A 63 -3.33 10.82 2.53
C ASP A 63 -3.00 9.76 1.46
N ASN A 64 -1.92 8.98 1.65
CA ASN A 64 -1.53 7.87 0.79
C ASN A 64 -1.20 6.63 1.66
N PRO A 65 -2.20 6.02 2.31
CA PRO A 65 -1.97 4.96 3.28
C PRO A 65 -1.39 3.69 2.65
N PRO A 66 -0.69 2.86 3.44
CA PRO A 66 -0.16 1.58 2.96
C PRO A 66 -1.27 0.60 2.60
N PRO A 67 -0.97 -0.40 1.75
CA PRO A 67 -1.78 -1.61 1.65
C PRO A 67 -2.05 -2.27 3.02
N PRO A 68 -3.21 -2.91 3.23
CA PRO A 68 -4.37 -3.03 2.33
C PRO A 68 -5.30 -1.80 2.35
N SER A 69 -5.06 -0.82 3.22
CA SER A 69 -5.95 0.35 3.37
C SER A 69 -5.85 1.36 2.21
N GLY A 70 -4.79 1.27 1.40
CA GLY A 70 -4.60 2.03 0.18
C GLY A 70 -3.51 1.41 -0.70
N SER A 71 -3.02 2.15 -1.69
CA SER A 71 -1.93 1.73 -2.58
C SER A 71 -0.68 2.59 -2.44
N GLY A 72 -0.54 3.30 -1.32
CA GLY A 72 0.55 4.24 -1.08
C GLY A 72 1.93 3.59 -1.16
N THR A 73 2.94 4.42 -1.40
CA THR A 73 4.34 4.02 -1.28
C THR A 73 4.94 4.68 -0.04
N PRO A 74 5.93 4.05 0.62
CA PRO A 74 6.60 4.68 1.75
C PRO A 74 7.25 6.00 1.31
N VAL A 75 7.09 7.04 2.14
CA VAL A 75 7.81 8.31 2.00
C VAL A 75 9.29 8.11 2.29
N ASP A 76 9.61 7.30 3.30
CA ASP A 76 10.95 6.82 3.61
C ASP A 76 10.89 5.49 4.39
N PHE A 77 12.07 4.91 4.63
CA PHE A 77 12.23 3.71 5.43
C PHE A 77 13.55 3.75 6.21
N ILE A 78 13.61 2.93 7.25
CA ILE A 78 14.82 2.67 8.03
C ILE A 78 14.99 1.16 8.24
N VAL A 79 16.24 0.72 8.32
CA VAL A 79 16.58 -0.67 8.62
C VAL A 79 17.23 -0.73 9.99
N LEU A 80 16.62 -1.49 10.90
CA LEU A 80 17.17 -1.81 12.21
C LEU A 80 17.94 -3.12 12.07
N SER A 81 19.24 -3.09 12.34
CA SER A 81 20.06 -4.29 12.27
C SER A 81 19.65 -5.30 13.35
N GLU A 82 19.90 -6.59 13.09
CA GLU A 82 19.66 -7.67 14.07
C GLU A 82 20.28 -7.37 15.43
N ASP A 83 21.52 -6.85 15.44
CA ASP A 83 22.23 -6.48 16.68
C ASP A 83 21.54 -5.38 17.50
N SER A 84 20.67 -4.58 16.88
CA SER A 84 19.92 -3.51 17.55
C SER A 84 18.69 -4.02 18.30
N LEU A 85 18.20 -5.22 17.96
CA LEU A 85 17.07 -5.90 18.59
C LEU A 85 17.50 -6.61 19.88
N SER A 86 18.05 -5.83 20.81
CA SER A 86 18.52 -6.34 22.10
C SER A 86 17.35 -6.87 22.93
N ALA A 87 17.33 -8.18 23.21
CA ALA A 87 16.26 -8.85 23.96
C ALA A 87 14.84 -8.66 23.38
N GLY A 88 14.74 -8.47 22.06
CA GLY A 88 13.46 -8.27 21.36
C GLY A 88 13.04 -6.80 21.19
N ASP A 89 13.80 -5.85 21.72
CA ASP A 89 13.50 -4.41 21.59
C ASP A 89 14.58 -3.69 20.78
N ALA A 90 14.16 -2.81 19.86
CA ALA A 90 15.04 -1.85 19.18
C ALA A 90 14.44 -0.45 19.15
N SER A 91 15.26 0.56 19.43
CA SER A 91 14.86 1.96 19.25
C SER A 91 14.98 2.38 17.79
N PHE A 92 14.06 3.23 17.34
CA PHE A 92 14.05 3.75 15.98
C PHE A 92 13.79 5.25 15.93
N ILE A 93 14.26 5.92 14.88
CA ILE A 93 14.03 7.33 14.61
C ILE A 93 13.87 7.54 13.10
N PHE A 94 12.75 8.15 12.69
CA PHE A 94 12.58 8.77 11.36
C PHE A 94 12.96 10.25 11.46
N PRO A 95 14.08 10.69 10.88
CA PRO A 95 14.49 12.09 10.89
C PRO A 95 13.74 12.90 9.83
N SER A 96 13.89 14.22 9.89
CA SER A 96 13.48 15.15 8.82
C SER A 96 11.98 15.12 8.47
N VAL A 97 11.12 14.92 9.47
CA VAL A 97 9.66 14.90 9.29
C VAL A 97 9.13 16.34 9.30
N PRO A 98 8.37 16.79 8.30
CA PRO A 98 7.78 18.13 8.33
C PRO A 98 6.78 18.31 9.48
N GLY A 99 6.57 19.56 9.89
CA GLY A 99 5.62 19.90 10.95
C GLY A 99 4.16 19.85 10.45
N GLY A 100 3.25 19.42 11.33
CA GLY A 100 1.83 19.28 11.03
C GLY A 100 1.51 18.12 10.08
N THR A 101 2.45 17.19 9.87
CA THR A 101 2.30 16.06 8.97
C THR A 101 1.69 14.88 9.71
N CYS A 102 0.64 14.30 9.13
CA CYS A 102 0.13 13.00 9.54
C CYS A 102 0.97 11.91 8.88
N SER A 103 1.41 10.92 9.66
CA SER A 103 2.18 9.79 9.15
C SER A 103 1.67 8.48 9.71
N ILE A 104 1.72 7.44 8.90
CA ILE A 104 1.48 6.05 9.31
C ILE A 104 2.83 5.36 9.39
N VAL A 105 3.17 4.80 10.55
CA VAL A 105 4.41 4.06 10.78
C VAL A 105 4.07 2.58 10.96
N THR A 106 4.72 1.74 10.19
CA THR A 106 4.60 0.27 10.25
C THR A 106 5.90 -0.37 9.77
N GLY A 107 5.93 -1.68 9.58
CA GLY A 107 7.10 -2.40 9.12
C GLY A 107 6.97 -3.90 9.28
N PHE A 108 8.10 -4.59 9.17
CA PHE A 108 8.18 -6.03 9.43
C PHE A 108 9.60 -6.43 9.84
N VAL A 109 9.72 -7.62 10.40
CA VAL A 109 10.98 -8.30 10.68
C VAL A 109 11.17 -9.35 9.60
N ASP A 110 12.20 -9.14 8.77
CA ASP A 110 12.62 -9.99 7.66
C ASP A 110 13.40 -11.18 8.21
N GLN A 111 12.73 -12.30 8.50
CA GLN A 111 13.32 -13.43 9.21
C GLN A 111 14.24 -14.28 8.33
N ASP A 112 13.90 -14.38 7.05
CA ASP A 112 14.61 -15.23 6.08
C ASP A 112 15.69 -14.49 5.29
N ARG A 113 15.75 -13.16 5.42
CA ARG A 113 16.76 -12.25 4.82
C ARG A 113 16.63 -12.14 3.31
N ASP A 114 15.40 -12.12 2.82
CA ASP A 114 15.09 -11.99 1.40
C ASP A 114 14.64 -10.58 0.98
N PHE A 115 14.58 -9.63 1.93
CA PHE A 115 14.23 -8.25 1.63
C PHE A 115 15.23 -7.61 0.67
N HIS A 116 14.70 -7.07 -0.44
CA HIS A 116 15.46 -6.25 -1.37
C HIS A 116 14.73 -4.96 -1.69
N TYR A 117 15.34 -3.82 -1.36
CA TYR A 117 14.75 -2.49 -1.56
C TYR A 117 14.72 -2.04 -3.03
N ASP A 118 15.60 -2.60 -3.87
CA ASP A 118 15.73 -2.21 -5.28
C ASP A 118 14.55 -2.70 -6.16
N TYR A 119 13.78 -3.71 -5.70
CA TYR A 119 12.64 -4.26 -6.44
C TYR A 119 11.35 -4.13 -5.62
N GLY A 120 10.35 -3.42 -6.14
CA GLY A 120 9.11 -3.14 -5.41
C GLY A 120 8.28 -4.37 -5.02
N VAL A 121 8.45 -5.49 -5.73
CA VAL A 121 7.79 -6.77 -5.40
C VAL A 121 8.49 -7.54 -4.27
N THR A 122 9.80 -7.33 -4.08
CA THR A 122 10.62 -7.94 -3.02
C THR A 122 10.80 -7.02 -1.80
N SER A 123 10.20 -5.83 -1.82
CA SER A 123 10.31 -4.84 -0.74
C SER A 123 9.14 -4.98 0.27
N GLN A 124 8.69 -6.20 0.50
CA GLN A 124 7.49 -6.53 1.28
C GLN A 124 7.78 -7.74 2.16
N ALA A 125 6.97 -7.93 3.19
CA ALA A 125 7.09 -9.09 4.05
C ALA A 125 6.68 -10.38 3.30
N THR A 126 7.45 -11.45 3.45
CA THR A 126 7.24 -12.78 2.86
C THR A 126 6.80 -13.79 3.93
N ALA A 127 6.48 -15.02 3.54
CA ALA A 127 5.97 -16.02 4.48
C ALA A 127 6.97 -16.28 5.62
N GLY A 128 6.50 -16.17 6.88
CA GLY A 128 7.34 -16.36 8.06
C GLY A 128 7.90 -15.07 8.67
N ASP A 129 7.85 -13.95 7.95
CA ASP A 129 8.16 -12.62 8.49
C ASP A 129 7.18 -12.20 9.59
N LEU A 130 7.59 -11.26 10.45
CA LEU A 130 6.68 -10.68 11.46
C LEU A 130 6.24 -9.28 11.06
N LEU A 131 4.95 -9.07 10.86
CA LEU A 131 4.38 -7.75 10.64
C LEU A 131 4.38 -6.93 11.93
N ALA A 132 4.82 -5.68 11.82
CA ALA A 132 4.71 -4.70 12.88
C ALA A 132 3.31 -4.05 12.89
N THR A 133 2.83 -3.66 14.07
CA THR A 133 1.59 -2.89 14.22
C THR A 133 1.65 -1.58 13.43
N VAL A 134 0.47 -1.12 13.01
CA VAL A 134 0.30 0.15 12.30
C VAL A 134 0.00 1.25 13.31
N GLU A 135 0.81 2.30 13.35
CA GLU A 135 0.62 3.46 14.23
C GLU A 135 0.47 4.75 13.42
N THR A 136 -0.65 5.46 13.62
CA THR A 136 -0.87 6.79 13.02
C THR A 136 -0.44 7.88 14.00
N VAL A 137 0.43 8.77 13.56
CA VAL A 137 1.00 9.85 14.37
C VAL A 137 0.92 11.19 13.64
N VAL A 138 0.91 12.29 14.40
CA VAL A 138 0.88 13.65 13.85
C VAL A 138 1.96 14.47 14.55
N THR A 139 2.89 15.03 13.78
CA THR A 139 3.91 15.95 14.31
C THR A 139 3.28 17.28 14.70
N GLY A 140 3.87 17.99 15.67
CA GLY A 140 3.43 19.34 16.01
C GLY A 140 3.51 20.29 14.82
N SER A 141 2.78 21.40 14.85
CA SER A 141 2.96 22.47 13.87
C SER A 141 4.22 23.30 14.20
N LEU A 142 4.74 24.03 13.20
CA LEU A 142 5.81 25.01 13.41
C LEU A 142 5.35 26.08 14.41
N GLU A 143 6.09 26.25 15.50
CA GLU A 143 5.79 27.27 16.51
C GLU A 143 6.10 28.68 15.97
N GLU A 144 5.14 29.59 16.09
CA GLU A 144 5.22 30.94 15.53
C GLU A 144 6.47 31.69 16.02
N GLY A 145 7.29 32.17 15.08
CA GLY A 145 8.52 32.91 15.39
C GLY A 145 9.72 32.03 15.75
N THR A 146 9.63 30.72 15.60
CA THR A 146 10.71 29.76 15.86
C THR A 146 10.91 28.77 14.70
N ASP A 147 11.98 27.98 14.76
CA ASP A 147 12.19 26.80 13.90
C ASP A 147 11.83 25.49 14.63
N TYR A 148 11.12 25.56 15.77
CA TYR A 148 10.79 24.40 16.58
C TYR A 148 9.48 23.76 16.12
N ILE A 149 9.50 22.43 16.02
CA ILE A 149 8.38 21.57 15.70
C ILE A 149 8.39 20.44 16.73
N GLU A 150 7.31 20.27 17.49
CA GLU A 150 7.21 19.23 18.52
C GLU A 150 7.35 17.83 17.89
N PRO A 151 8.37 17.04 18.29
CA PRO A 151 8.56 15.69 17.78
C PRO A 151 7.51 14.73 18.35
N VAL A 152 7.29 13.62 17.65
CA VAL A 152 6.53 12.49 18.20
C VAL A 152 7.51 11.50 18.79
N GLU A 153 7.39 11.23 20.08
CA GLU A 153 8.22 10.29 20.81
C GLU A 153 7.40 9.13 21.37
N SER A 154 8.09 8.05 21.77
CA SER A 154 7.48 6.89 22.42
C SER A 154 6.44 6.15 21.58
N VAL A 155 6.58 6.18 20.24
CA VAL A 155 5.81 5.29 19.35
C VAL A 155 6.20 3.83 19.66
N ILE A 156 5.22 2.94 19.83
CA ILE A 156 5.48 1.53 20.10
C ILE A 156 4.95 0.71 18.94
N LEU A 157 5.86 0.02 18.24
CA LEU A 157 5.51 -0.95 17.23
C LEU A 157 5.67 -2.35 17.84
N ARG A 158 4.72 -3.24 17.59
CA ARG A 158 4.82 -4.66 17.99
C ARG A 158 4.86 -5.53 16.76
N ALA A 159 5.89 -6.36 16.62
CA ALA A 159 5.98 -7.36 15.58
C ALA A 159 5.73 -8.75 16.20
N ASP A 160 4.50 -9.23 16.04
CA ASP A 160 4.00 -10.47 16.67
C ASP A 160 3.10 -11.30 15.75
N THR A 161 2.81 -10.80 14.54
CA THR A 161 1.93 -11.44 13.57
C THR A 161 2.77 -12.00 12.43
N GLU A 162 2.85 -13.32 12.34
CA GLU A 162 3.54 -14.01 11.25
C GLU A 162 2.77 -13.86 9.93
N VAL A 163 3.49 -13.55 8.86
CA VAL A 163 2.94 -13.51 7.51
C VAL A 163 2.68 -14.94 7.04
N PRO A 164 1.44 -15.30 6.68
CA PRO A 164 1.08 -16.70 6.46
C PRO A 164 1.47 -17.23 5.08
N LEU A 165 1.70 -16.36 4.09
CA LEU A 165 1.83 -16.70 2.68
C LEU A 165 2.84 -15.76 2.01
N ASP A 166 3.48 -16.24 0.95
CA ASP A 166 4.31 -15.40 0.10
C ASP A 166 3.46 -14.41 -0.71
N PRO A 167 4.06 -13.32 -1.22
CA PRO A 167 3.37 -12.41 -2.13
C PRO A 167 2.78 -13.17 -3.32
N PRO A 168 1.66 -12.67 -3.90
CA PRO A 168 0.95 -13.35 -4.96
C PRO A 168 1.68 -13.27 -6.30
N GLY A 169 2.87 -13.87 -6.43
CA GLY A 169 3.56 -14.01 -7.71
C GLY A 169 2.64 -14.64 -8.75
N PHE A 170 2.41 -13.96 -9.88
CA PHE A 170 1.46 -14.42 -10.89
C PHE A 170 1.95 -14.19 -12.32
N GLU A 171 1.26 -14.83 -13.26
CA GLU A 171 1.31 -14.61 -14.71
C GLU A 171 -0.10 -14.31 -15.24
N LEU A 172 -0.18 -13.59 -16.36
CA LEU A 172 -1.44 -13.35 -17.07
C LEU A 172 -1.63 -14.41 -18.15
N VAL A 173 -2.78 -15.06 -18.10
CA VAL A 173 -3.15 -16.17 -18.97
C VAL A 173 -4.45 -15.82 -19.70
N ASP A 174 -4.54 -16.21 -20.97
CA ASP A 174 -5.80 -16.12 -21.71
C ASP A 174 -6.77 -17.20 -21.19
N PRO A 175 -7.95 -16.82 -20.66
CA PRO A 175 -8.85 -17.75 -19.96
C PRO A 175 -9.49 -18.81 -20.87
N LEU A 176 -9.39 -18.67 -22.20
CA LEU A 176 -9.93 -19.64 -23.16
C LEU A 176 -8.87 -20.65 -23.60
N SER A 177 -7.63 -20.20 -23.75
CA SER A 177 -6.53 -21.06 -24.21
C SER A 177 -5.70 -21.65 -23.08
N GLY A 178 -5.67 -21.03 -21.91
CA GLY A 178 -4.80 -21.40 -20.79
C GLY A 178 -3.32 -21.09 -21.04
N GLU A 179 -3.01 -20.29 -22.06
CA GLU A 179 -1.64 -19.92 -22.43
C GLU A 179 -1.30 -18.48 -21.99
N PRO A 180 -0.03 -18.19 -21.62
CA PRO A 180 0.40 -16.84 -21.29
C PRO A 180 0.10 -15.85 -22.42
N ALA A 181 -0.56 -14.74 -22.10
CA ALA A 181 -0.96 -13.74 -23.07
C ALA A 181 -1.03 -12.35 -22.47
N ALA A 182 -0.53 -11.34 -23.20
CA ALA A 182 -0.76 -9.93 -22.90
C ALA A 182 -2.23 -9.60 -23.22
N PRO A 183 -3.06 -9.20 -22.24
CA PRO A 183 -4.45 -8.88 -22.50
C PRO A 183 -4.57 -7.56 -23.26
N ILE A 184 -5.50 -7.49 -24.22
CA ILE A 184 -5.69 -6.31 -25.08
C ILE A 184 -7.15 -5.84 -24.99
N MET A 185 -7.35 -4.57 -24.62
CA MET A 185 -8.61 -3.86 -24.74
C MET A 185 -8.61 -3.00 -26.00
N ASN A 186 -9.58 -3.24 -26.90
CA ASN A 186 -9.77 -2.43 -28.10
C ASN A 186 -10.78 -1.31 -27.82
N LEU A 187 -10.28 -0.09 -27.70
CA LEU A 187 -11.03 1.12 -27.44
C LEU A 187 -12.02 1.41 -28.58
N GLY A 188 -13.30 1.36 -28.25
CA GLY A 188 -14.37 1.63 -29.18
C GLY A 188 -14.42 3.11 -29.60
N SER A 189 -14.85 3.36 -30.84
CA SER A 189 -14.97 4.73 -31.38
C SER A 189 -16.13 5.55 -30.79
N THR A 190 -17.01 4.93 -30.00
CA THR A 190 -18.15 5.58 -29.36
C THR A 190 -18.35 5.06 -27.93
N VAL A 191 -18.86 5.91 -27.04
CA VAL A 191 -19.12 5.54 -25.63
C VAL A 191 -19.96 4.28 -25.53
N GLY A 192 -19.48 3.30 -24.74
CA GLY A 192 -20.16 2.04 -24.49
C GLY A 192 -19.99 0.99 -25.59
N THR A 193 -19.00 1.14 -26.47
CA THR A 193 -18.68 0.14 -27.50
C THR A 193 -17.40 -0.64 -27.23
N THR A 194 -16.56 -0.17 -26.31
CA THR A 194 -15.44 -0.96 -25.79
C THR A 194 -15.97 -2.17 -25.04
N ALA A 195 -15.43 -3.36 -25.35
CA ALA A 195 -15.78 -4.58 -24.64
C ALA A 195 -14.93 -4.72 -23.37
N GLN A 196 -15.48 -5.36 -22.34
CA GLN A 196 -14.67 -5.82 -21.20
C GLN A 196 -13.65 -6.87 -21.65
N VAL A 197 -12.52 -6.93 -20.96
CA VAL A 197 -11.50 -7.97 -21.15
C VAL A 197 -11.58 -8.96 -20.00
N LEU A 198 -11.60 -10.26 -20.30
CA LEU A 198 -11.41 -11.30 -19.30
C LEU A 198 -9.94 -11.73 -19.33
N VAL A 199 -9.32 -11.81 -18.17
CA VAL A 199 -7.95 -12.31 -17.99
C VAL A 199 -7.94 -13.31 -16.84
N GLU A 200 -7.15 -14.37 -16.97
CA GLU A 200 -6.85 -15.25 -15.86
C GLU A 200 -5.54 -14.80 -15.20
N VAL A 201 -5.60 -14.56 -13.90
CA VAL A 201 -4.43 -14.36 -13.04
C VAL A 201 -4.10 -15.72 -12.46
N SER A 202 -2.97 -16.29 -12.87
CA SER A 202 -2.51 -17.61 -12.42
C SER A 202 -1.30 -17.45 -11.53
N ALA A 203 -1.36 -18.01 -10.33
CA ALA A 203 -0.21 -18.07 -9.42
C ALA A 203 0.97 -18.76 -10.12
N ALA A 204 2.16 -18.22 -9.90
CA ALA A 204 3.38 -18.67 -10.55
C ALA A 204 4.53 -18.82 -9.55
N GLU A 205 5.33 -19.86 -9.72
CA GLU A 205 6.61 -19.97 -9.03
C GLU A 205 7.58 -18.92 -9.58
N ILE A 206 8.18 -18.13 -8.69
CA ILE A 206 9.10 -17.05 -9.08
C ILE A 206 10.47 -17.37 -8.52
N ARG A 207 11.42 -17.72 -9.40
CA ARG A 207 12.81 -17.99 -8.99
C ARG A 207 13.77 -17.04 -9.68
N THR A 208 14.39 -16.16 -8.91
CA THR A 208 15.41 -15.22 -9.38
C THR A 208 16.59 -15.18 -8.42
N SER A 209 17.60 -14.35 -8.72
CA SER A 209 18.67 -14.07 -7.77
C SER A 209 18.24 -13.15 -6.61
N ALA A 210 17.05 -12.54 -6.69
CA ALA A 210 16.55 -11.58 -5.71
C ALA A 210 15.33 -12.10 -4.93
N MET A 211 14.73 -13.23 -5.32
CA MET A 211 13.54 -13.78 -4.68
C MET A 211 13.34 -15.24 -5.10
N ASP A 212 12.86 -16.07 -4.18
CA ASP A 212 12.51 -17.46 -4.42
C ASP A 212 11.12 -17.76 -3.82
N VAL A 213 10.09 -17.79 -4.66
CA VAL A 213 8.70 -18.09 -4.30
C VAL A 213 8.33 -19.42 -4.92
N ASP A 214 8.37 -20.48 -4.11
CA ASP A 214 8.11 -21.87 -4.53
C ASP A 214 6.63 -22.26 -4.49
N ALA A 215 5.80 -21.53 -3.76
CA ALA A 215 4.39 -21.87 -3.54
C ALA A 215 3.51 -20.61 -3.50
N SER A 216 3.63 -19.76 -4.53
CA SER A 216 2.77 -18.59 -4.65
C SER A 216 1.31 -19.00 -4.61
N GLN A 217 0.51 -18.27 -3.83
CA GLN A 217 -0.94 -18.46 -3.77
C GLN A 217 -1.65 -17.13 -3.90
N LEU A 218 -2.78 -17.16 -4.58
CA LEU A 218 -3.75 -16.08 -4.56
C LEU A 218 -4.70 -16.34 -3.39
N THR A 219 -5.16 -15.27 -2.74
CA THR A 219 -6.16 -15.37 -1.66
C THR A 219 -7.43 -14.68 -2.05
N LEU A 220 -8.56 -15.38 -1.92
CA LEU A 220 -9.88 -14.83 -2.15
C LEU A 220 -10.63 -14.71 -0.82
N VAL A 221 -11.28 -13.57 -0.59
CA VAL A 221 -12.20 -13.38 0.54
C VAL A 221 -13.55 -12.97 -0.02
N PHE A 222 -14.58 -13.76 0.25
CA PHE A 222 -15.95 -13.46 -0.15
C PHE A 222 -16.58 -12.39 0.77
N GLY A 223 -17.67 -11.80 0.31
CA GLY A 223 -18.62 -11.09 1.17
C GLY A 223 -19.12 -12.00 2.29
N PRO A 224 -19.54 -11.44 3.44
CA PRO A 224 -20.10 -12.24 4.52
C PRO A 224 -21.41 -12.91 4.07
N ASP A 225 -21.66 -14.13 4.56
CA ASP A 225 -22.98 -14.78 4.56
C ASP A 225 -23.77 -14.23 5.76
N GLY A 226 -24.44 -13.09 5.55
CA GLY A 226 -25.10 -12.33 6.61
C GLY A 226 -26.43 -12.94 7.04
N ASP A 227 -27.10 -13.66 6.15
CA ASP A 227 -28.42 -14.26 6.38
C ASP A 227 -28.38 -15.77 6.72
N GLY A 228 -27.21 -16.40 6.58
CA GLY A 228 -26.94 -17.78 6.98
C GLY A 228 -27.48 -18.81 5.99
N ASP A 229 -27.66 -18.45 4.72
CA ASP A 229 -28.15 -19.36 3.68
C ASP A 229 -27.05 -20.25 3.08
N GLY A 230 -25.80 -20.01 3.45
CA GLY A 230 -24.62 -20.75 3.01
C GLY A 230 -23.95 -20.18 1.76
N LEU A 231 -24.36 -19.00 1.28
CA LEU A 231 -23.77 -18.28 0.16
C LEU A 231 -23.29 -16.90 0.62
N PRO A 232 -22.27 -16.31 -0.04
CA PRO A 232 -21.92 -14.92 0.21
C PRO A 232 -23.08 -13.99 -0.17
N ASP A 233 -23.32 -12.96 0.65
CA ASP A 233 -24.30 -11.93 0.33
C ASP A 233 -23.94 -11.21 -0.99
N ASP A 234 -24.94 -10.99 -1.84
CA ASP A 234 -24.86 -10.10 -3.00
C ASP A 234 -25.26 -8.68 -2.57
N LEU A 235 -24.28 -7.90 -2.13
CA LEU A 235 -24.46 -6.53 -1.65
C LEU A 235 -24.67 -5.54 -2.80
N ASN A 236 -24.20 -5.87 -4.00
CA ASN A 236 -24.21 -4.99 -5.16
C ASN A 236 -25.46 -5.18 -6.07
N GLY A 237 -26.13 -6.34 -5.95
CA GLY A 237 -27.36 -6.70 -6.66
C GLY A 237 -27.16 -7.28 -8.05
N ASP A 238 -25.97 -7.75 -8.42
CA ASP A 238 -25.63 -8.32 -9.73
C ASP A 238 -25.93 -9.82 -9.86
N SER A 239 -26.46 -10.43 -8.80
CA SER A 239 -26.77 -11.86 -8.69
C SER A 239 -25.54 -12.79 -8.72
N LEU A 240 -24.34 -12.25 -8.47
CA LEU A 240 -23.13 -13.01 -8.21
C LEU A 240 -22.70 -12.83 -6.74
N PRO A 241 -21.99 -13.81 -6.16
CA PRO A 241 -21.38 -13.67 -4.85
C PRO A 241 -20.35 -12.53 -4.84
N ASP A 242 -20.42 -11.63 -3.86
CA ASP A 242 -19.43 -10.56 -3.77
C ASP A 242 -18.06 -11.09 -3.33
N VAL A 243 -17.00 -10.55 -3.94
CA VAL A 243 -15.61 -10.80 -3.57
C VAL A 243 -15.03 -9.51 -3.00
N LEU A 244 -14.55 -9.55 -1.76
CA LEU A 244 -13.92 -8.42 -1.08
C LEU A 244 -12.42 -8.35 -1.36
N TRP A 245 -11.76 -9.50 -1.53
CA TRP A 245 -10.33 -9.62 -1.84
C TRP A 245 -10.07 -10.77 -2.82
N PRO A 246 -9.04 -10.67 -3.70
CA PRO A 246 -8.07 -9.57 -3.77
C PRO A 246 -8.64 -8.32 -4.45
N GLN A 247 -7.99 -7.19 -4.26
CA GLN A 247 -8.21 -6.01 -5.10
C GLN A 247 -7.32 -6.09 -6.33
N VAL A 248 -7.93 -5.92 -7.50
CA VAL A 248 -7.20 -5.90 -8.78
C VAL A 248 -7.35 -4.53 -9.43
N LEU A 249 -6.23 -3.92 -9.79
CA LEU A 249 -6.16 -2.56 -10.35
C LEU A 249 -5.30 -2.58 -11.62
N VAL A 250 -5.72 -1.85 -12.65
CA VAL A 250 -4.98 -1.73 -13.92
C VAL A 250 -4.62 -0.27 -14.13
N ARG A 251 -3.33 0.06 -14.08
CA ARG A 251 -2.82 1.44 -14.00
C ARG A 251 -1.98 1.78 -15.22
N ARG A 252 -2.23 2.94 -15.84
CA ARG A 252 -1.47 3.37 -17.01
C ARG A 252 -0.01 3.60 -16.66
N LEU A 253 0.88 2.97 -17.44
CA LEU A 253 2.32 3.19 -17.33
C LEU A 253 2.70 4.52 -17.97
N ASP A 254 3.77 5.14 -17.48
CA ASP A 254 4.34 6.33 -18.10
C ASP A 254 5.05 5.94 -19.42
N PRO A 255 4.55 6.38 -20.59
CA PRO A 255 5.18 6.05 -21.88
C PRO A 255 6.57 6.68 -22.05
N LEU A 256 6.97 7.61 -21.17
CA LEU A 256 8.29 8.24 -21.19
C LEU A 256 9.31 7.50 -20.31
N ASP A 257 8.86 6.57 -19.47
CA ASP A 257 9.75 5.77 -18.64
C ASP A 257 10.35 4.61 -19.46
N PRO A 258 11.66 4.64 -19.76
CA PRO A 258 12.29 3.58 -20.55
C PRO A 258 12.34 2.23 -19.82
N THR A 259 12.13 2.20 -18.50
CA THR A 259 12.05 0.94 -17.74
C THR A 259 10.68 0.29 -17.85
N GLY A 260 9.63 1.06 -18.18
CA GLY A 260 8.25 0.57 -18.25
C GLY A 260 7.66 0.17 -16.90
N LEU A 261 8.17 0.72 -15.79
CA LEU A 261 7.75 0.34 -14.43
C LEU A 261 7.03 1.47 -13.68
N SER A 262 7.23 2.71 -14.09
CA SER A 262 6.59 3.87 -13.49
C SER A 262 5.16 4.04 -14.01
N VAL A 263 4.25 4.38 -13.11
CA VAL A 263 2.88 4.76 -13.47
C VAL A 263 2.83 6.23 -13.88
N GLN A 264 1.94 6.56 -14.81
CA GLN A 264 1.73 7.93 -15.24
C GLN A 264 1.05 8.77 -14.15
N GLU A 265 1.41 10.06 -14.07
CA GLU A 265 0.70 11.06 -13.25
C GLU A 265 0.22 12.27 -14.10
N PRO A 266 -1.06 12.69 -14.01
CA PRO A 266 -2.15 12.04 -13.29
C PRO A 266 -2.48 10.66 -13.88
N GLY A 267 -2.75 9.68 -13.03
CA GLY A 267 -2.98 8.30 -13.43
C GLY A 267 -4.32 8.04 -14.13
N VAL A 268 -4.33 7.03 -14.99
CA VAL A 268 -5.55 6.38 -15.50
C VAL A 268 -5.65 5.01 -14.84
N LEU A 269 -6.73 4.77 -14.13
CA LEU A 269 -6.96 3.56 -13.33
C LEU A 269 -8.25 2.87 -13.77
N LEU A 270 -8.15 1.60 -14.16
CA LEU A 270 -9.28 0.73 -14.43
C LEU A 270 -9.41 -0.29 -13.27
N PRO A 271 -10.63 -0.54 -12.77
CA PRO A 271 -10.83 -1.59 -11.78
C PRO A 271 -10.78 -2.97 -12.44
N GLY A 272 -10.26 -3.98 -11.74
CA GLY A 272 -10.43 -5.40 -12.07
C GLY A 272 -11.43 -6.03 -11.11
N ILE A 273 -12.42 -6.73 -11.65
CA ILE A 273 -13.48 -7.41 -10.90
C ILE A 273 -13.20 -8.91 -10.92
N VAL A 274 -12.99 -9.50 -9.75
CA VAL A 274 -12.83 -10.95 -9.64
C VAL A 274 -14.17 -11.62 -9.94
N VAL A 275 -14.18 -12.56 -10.88
CA VAL A 275 -15.35 -13.33 -11.26
C VAL A 275 -15.31 -14.65 -10.48
N PRO A 276 -16.15 -14.83 -9.45
CA PRO A 276 -16.06 -15.99 -8.55
C PRO A 276 -16.62 -17.29 -9.14
N LEU A 277 -17.34 -17.20 -10.27
CA LEU A 277 -17.88 -18.34 -10.98
C LEU A 277 -18.22 -18.00 -12.44
N ASP A 278 -18.20 -19.01 -13.31
CA ASP A 278 -18.75 -18.89 -14.65
C ASP A 278 -20.29 -18.81 -14.58
N ALA A 279 -20.85 -17.64 -14.83
CA ALA A 279 -22.30 -17.43 -14.81
C ALA A 279 -23.07 -18.28 -15.86
N SER A 280 -22.39 -18.76 -16.90
CA SER A 280 -22.96 -19.64 -17.92
C SER A 280 -22.99 -21.12 -17.51
N ASP A 281 -22.12 -21.51 -16.57
CA ASP A 281 -22.08 -22.84 -15.96
C ASP A 281 -21.83 -22.74 -14.43
N PRO A 282 -22.78 -22.16 -13.66
CA PRO A 282 -22.58 -21.87 -12.24
C PRO A 282 -22.52 -23.14 -11.37
N LEU A 283 -22.81 -24.32 -11.94
CA LEU A 283 -22.78 -25.60 -11.23
C LEU A 283 -21.48 -26.37 -11.47
N ASN A 284 -20.56 -25.83 -12.27
CA ASN A 284 -19.24 -26.42 -12.46
C ASN A 284 -18.38 -26.20 -11.20
N PRO A 285 -18.04 -27.27 -10.45
CA PRO A 285 -17.28 -27.13 -9.21
C PRO A 285 -15.84 -26.69 -9.43
N ASP A 286 -15.30 -26.82 -10.65
CA ASP A 286 -13.93 -26.43 -10.98
C ASP A 286 -13.80 -24.91 -11.14
N THR A 287 -14.89 -24.24 -11.53
CA THR A 287 -14.93 -22.79 -11.76
C THR A 287 -15.73 -22.03 -10.71
N ASN A 288 -16.52 -22.70 -9.86
CA ASN A 288 -17.32 -22.08 -8.82
C ASN A 288 -16.55 -22.01 -7.49
N LEU A 289 -15.94 -20.85 -7.20
CA LEU A 289 -15.10 -20.64 -6.02
C LEU A 289 -15.89 -20.69 -4.69
N VAL A 290 -17.20 -20.46 -4.71
CA VAL A 290 -18.05 -20.63 -3.51
C VAL A 290 -18.18 -22.11 -3.15
N MET A 291 -18.35 -22.98 -4.15
CA MET A 291 -18.37 -24.44 -3.93
C MET A 291 -17.01 -24.94 -3.43
N VAL A 292 -15.91 -24.38 -3.95
CA VAL A 292 -14.55 -24.67 -3.48
C VAL A 292 -14.38 -24.26 -2.01
N ALA A 293 -14.81 -23.05 -1.63
CA ALA A 293 -14.78 -22.59 -0.24
C ALA A 293 -15.55 -23.52 0.70
N ALA A 294 -16.78 -23.87 0.33
CA ALA A 294 -17.63 -24.77 1.11
C ALA A 294 -17.01 -26.17 1.26
N ALA A 295 -16.40 -26.71 0.20
CA ALA A 295 -15.72 -28.00 0.24
C ALA A 295 -14.46 -27.98 1.12
N ALA A 296 -13.74 -26.86 1.15
CA ALA A 296 -12.58 -26.62 2.01
C ALA A 296 -12.97 -26.32 3.47
N GLY A 297 -14.26 -26.09 3.75
CA GLY A 297 -14.74 -25.71 5.08
C GLY A 297 -14.34 -24.29 5.50
N VAL A 298 -14.08 -23.41 4.52
CA VAL A 298 -13.76 -22.01 4.76
C VAL A 298 -15.05 -21.26 5.13
N PRO A 299 -15.10 -20.57 6.28
CA PRO A 299 -16.26 -19.77 6.65
C PRO A 299 -16.37 -18.53 5.75
N LEU A 300 -17.59 -18.19 5.36
CA LEU A 300 -17.92 -17.00 4.57
C LEU A 300 -18.20 -15.82 5.53
N ASP A 301 -17.19 -15.41 6.31
CA ASP A 301 -17.32 -14.40 7.36
C ASP A 301 -16.82 -13.00 6.94
N GLY A 302 -16.45 -12.84 5.68
CA GLY A 302 -15.88 -11.60 5.15
C GLY A 302 -14.43 -11.36 5.53
N GLN A 303 -13.75 -12.30 6.19
CA GLN A 303 -12.38 -12.11 6.71
C GLN A 303 -11.46 -13.29 6.41
N THR A 304 -11.99 -14.51 6.36
CA THR A 304 -11.19 -15.72 6.21
C THR A 304 -10.81 -15.94 4.74
N PRO A 305 -9.51 -15.98 4.40
CA PRO A 305 -9.08 -16.19 3.02
C PRO A 305 -9.22 -17.66 2.58
N LEU A 306 -9.67 -17.85 1.35
CA LEU A 306 -9.55 -19.07 0.56
C LEU A 306 -8.29 -18.98 -0.32
N SER A 307 -7.38 -19.94 -0.17
CA SER A 307 -6.25 -20.09 -1.09
C SER A 307 -6.70 -20.66 -2.43
N VAL A 308 -6.30 -20.02 -3.52
CA VAL A 308 -6.57 -20.45 -4.90
C VAL A 308 -5.31 -20.28 -5.77
N GLU A 309 -5.21 -21.08 -6.82
CA GLU A 309 -4.11 -20.98 -7.80
C GLU A 309 -4.47 -20.04 -8.96
N GLN A 310 -5.76 -19.82 -9.21
CA GLN A 310 -6.24 -19.07 -10.37
C GLN A 310 -7.42 -18.18 -10.00
N LEU A 311 -7.45 -16.99 -10.60
CA LEU A 311 -8.56 -16.05 -10.52
C LEU A 311 -8.93 -15.57 -11.92
N THR A 312 -10.19 -15.69 -12.29
CA THR A 312 -10.71 -14.97 -13.45
C THR A 312 -11.00 -13.53 -13.06
N VAL A 313 -10.46 -12.57 -13.80
CA VAL A 313 -10.67 -11.14 -13.58
C VAL A 313 -11.30 -10.52 -14.83
N ALA A 314 -12.42 -9.83 -14.64
CA ALA A 314 -13.03 -8.98 -15.64
C ALA A 314 -12.54 -7.53 -15.48
N ILE A 315 -11.96 -6.98 -16.53
CA ILE A 315 -11.52 -5.59 -16.60
C ILE A 315 -12.56 -4.82 -17.44
N PRO A 316 -13.55 -4.16 -16.82
CA PRO A 316 -14.52 -3.34 -17.54
C PRO A 316 -13.85 -2.09 -18.15
N PRO A 317 -14.44 -1.52 -19.22
CA PRO A 317 -13.96 -0.29 -19.85
C PRO A 317 -14.41 0.96 -19.05
N LEU A 318 -14.13 0.96 -17.74
CA LEU A 318 -14.45 2.04 -16.81
C LEU A 318 -13.16 2.57 -16.18
N VAL A 319 -13.08 3.89 -16.06
CA VAL A 319 -11.95 4.60 -15.44
C VAL A 319 -12.43 5.24 -14.14
N VAL A 320 -11.62 5.12 -13.09
CA VAL A 320 -11.83 5.82 -11.82
C VAL A 320 -11.55 7.31 -12.01
N THR A 321 -12.54 8.16 -11.77
CA THR A 321 -12.44 9.62 -11.95
C THR A 321 -12.35 10.39 -10.65
N ASP A 322 -12.84 9.82 -9.56
CA ASP A 322 -12.73 10.36 -8.20
C ASP A 322 -12.74 9.18 -7.22
N THR A 323 -12.05 9.30 -6.09
CA THR A 323 -12.00 8.28 -5.02
C THR A 323 -12.86 8.67 -3.83
N GLU A 324 -13.23 9.95 -3.68
CA GLU A 324 -14.00 10.47 -2.53
C GLU A 324 -15.04 11.54 -2.95
N PRO A 325 -16.25 11.15 -3.40
CA PRO A 325 -16.77 9.78 -3.49
C PRO A 325 -16.21 9.03 -4.70
N LEU A 326 -16.19 7.69 -4.62
CA LEU A 326 -15.82 6.85 -5.76
C LEU A 326 -16.76 7.14 -6.95
N THR A 327 -16.18 7.60 -8.06
CA THR A 327 -16.89 7.78 -9.33
C THR A 327 -16.15 7.11 -10.47
N LEU A 328 -16.93 6.56 -11.42
CA LEU A 328 -16.43 5.87 -12.60
C LEU A 328 -17.01 6.55 -13.84
N ALA A 329 -16.20 6.65 -14.90
CA ALA A 329 -16.64 7.08 -16.23
C ALA A 329 -16.26 6.03 -17.27
N ALA A 330 -17.00 5.97 -18.39
CA ALA A 330 -16.61 5.12 -19.51
C ALA A 330 -15.25 5.56 -20.06
N ILE A 331 -14.38 4.60 -20.43
CA ILE A 331 -13.04 4.91 -20.92
C ILE A 331 -13.07 5.82 -22.16
N GLU A 332 -14.07 5.70 -23.03
CA GLU A 332 -14.23 6.58 -24.19
C GLU A 332 -14.61 8.02 -23.80
N GLU A 333 -15.36 8.20 -22.70
CA GLU A 333 -15.69 9.53 -22.18
C GLU A 333 -14.44 10.21 -21.63
N VAL A 334 -13.61 9.47 -20.89
CA VAL A 334 -12.32 9.95 -20.40
C VAL A 334 -11.40 10.29 -21.57
N ALA A 335 -11.30 9.42 -22.57
CA ALA A 335 -10.54 9.70 -23.80
C ALA A 335 -11.02 10.98 -24.50
N ALA A 336 -12.33 11.15 -24.64
CA ALA A 336 -12.93 12.32 -25.28
C ALA A 336 -12.70 13.63 -24.51
N SER A 337 -12.40 13.55 -23.21
CA SER A 337 -12.01 14.71 -22.38
C SER A 337 -10.58 15.20 -22.64
N GLY A 338 -9.79 14.45 -23.44
CA GLY A 338 -8.40 14.76 -23.77
C GLY A 338 -7.38 14.08 -22.86
N VAL A 339 -7.82 13.22 -21.95
CA VAL A 339 -6.94 12.31 -21.20
C VAL A 339 -6.50 11.20 -22.14
N ASP A 340 -5.19 10.96 -22.19
CA ASP A 340 -4.64 9.87 -22.98
C ASP A 340 -4.81 8.56 -22.21
N VAL A 341 -5.57 7.62 -22.81
CA VAL A 341 -5.94 6.32 -22.22
C VAL A 341 -5.39 5.14 -23.02
N VAL A 342 -4.68 5.38 -24.12
CA VAL A 342 -4.13 4.34 -24.99
C VAL A 342 -2.71 4.02 -24.55
N GLY A 343 -2.29 2.77 -24.64
CA GLY A 343 -0.92 2.33 -24.33
C GLY A 343 -0.88 1.19 -23.31
N ASP A 344 0.29 1.04 -22.69
CA ASP A 344 0.58 -0.02 -21.73
C ASP A 344 0.12 0.32 -20.31
N TYR A 345 -0.36 -0.70 -19.63
CA TYR A 345 -0.86 -0.66 -18.26
C TYR A 345 -0.22 -1.77 -17.44
N GLN A 346 -0.03 -1.47 -16.17
CA GLN A 346 0.38 -2.41 -15.14
C GLN A 346 -0.85 -3.01 -14.48
N VAL A 347 -0.89 -4.34 -14.37
CA VAL A 347 -1.87 -5.07 -13.56
C VAL A 347 -1.29 -5.25 -12.16
N LEU A 348 -1.99 -4.77 -11.14
CA LEU A 348 -1.67 -4.92 -9.72
C LEU A 348 -2.70 -5.82 -9.06
N VAL A 349 -2.25 -6.83 -8.33
CA VAL A 349 -3.07 -7.67 -7.45
C VAL A 349 -2.63 -7.43 -6.02
N MET A 350 -3.57 -7.12 -5.13
CA MET A 350 -3.34 -6.87 -3.71
C MET A 350 -4.21 -7.81 -2.87
N ASN A 351 -3.56 -8.60 -2.00
CA ASN A 351 -4.23 -9.50 -1.08
C ASN A 351 -4.69 -8.77 0.19
N ILE A 352 -5.56 -9.41 0.98
CA ILE A 352 -6.05 -8.86 2.26
C ILE A 352 -4.93 -8.57 3.27
N SER A 353 -3.79 -9.26 3.17
CA SER A 353 -2.60 -9.02 3.99
C SER A 353 -1.89 -7.70 3.65
N GLY A 354 -2.23 -7.06 2.53
CA GLY A 354 -1.52 -5.91 1.97
C GLY A 354 -0.36 -6.29 1.05
N GLN A 355 0.01 -7.58 0.96
CA GLN A 355 0.97 -8.03 -0.03
C GLN A 355 0.44 -7.78 -1.44
N ARG A 356 1.29 -7.22 -2.29
CA ARG A 356 0.97 -6.90 -3.68
C ARG A 356 1.94 -7.55 -4.65
N TRP A 357 1.43 -7.86 -5.82
CA TRP A 357 2.23 -8.20 -6.99
C TRP A 357 1.78 -7.36 -8.17
N MET A 358 2.70 -7.10 -9.10
CA MET A 358 2.40 -6.29 -10.28
C MET A 358 3.08 -6.82 -11.52
N LEU A 359 2.44 -6.65 -12.68
CA LEU A 359 2.99 -6.95 -13.99
C LEU A 359 2.79 -5.75 -14.92
N PRO A 360 3.83 -5.17 -15.53
CA PRO A 360 5.23 -5.61 -15.43
C PRO A 360 5.87 -5.24 -14.09
N ASN A 361 6.98 -5.92 -13.75
CA ASN A 361 7.83 -5.58 -12.60
C ASN A 361 9.33 -5.76 -12.91
N ALA A 362 10.17 -5.29 -11.98
CA ALA A 362 11.61 -5.25 -12.12
C ALA A 362 12.32 -6.63 -12.14
N LEU A 363 11.60 -7.73 -11.87
CA LEU A 363 12.15 -9.08 -12.03
C LEU A 363 12.32 -9.48 -13.51
N ALA A 364 11.68 -8.77 -14.44
CA ALA A 364 11.92 -8.93 -15.87
C ALA A 364 13.41 -8.75 -16.22
N ASP A 365 14.08 -7.79 -15.59
CA ASP A 365 15.51 -7.52 -15.79
C ASP A 365 16.42 -8.64 -15.24
N LEU A 366 15.86 -9.53 -14.41
CA LEU A 366 16.54 -10.71 -13.87
C LEU A 366 16.29 -11.98 -14.73
N GLY A 367 15.70 -11.83 -15.92
CA GLY A 367 15.53 -12.89 -16.90
C GLY A 367 14.19 -13.65 -16.81
N LEU A 368 13.20 -13.10 -16.11
CA LEU A 368 11.83 -13.62 -16.10
C LEU A 368 10.94 -12.82 -17.06
N ASP A 369 10.95 -13.18 -18.35
CA ASP A 369 10.18 -12.47 -19.39
C ASP A 369 8.67 -12.45 -19.11
N SER A 370 8.12 -13.46 -18.40
CA SER A 370 6.71 -13.47 -18.01
C SER A 370 6.35 -12.34 -17.03
N GLN A 371 7.36 -11.77 -16.35
CA GLN A 371 7.20 -10.63 -15.45
C GLN A 371 7.26 -9.27 -16.17
N ALA A 372 7.46 -9.26 -17.49
CA ALA A 372 7.44 -8.06 -18.35
C ALA A 372 6.09 -7.82 -19.04
N VAL A 373 5.10 -8.70 -18.84
CA VAL A 373 3.81 -8.63 -19.53
C VAL A 373 3.02 -7.41 -19.09
N THR A 374 2.46 -6.68 -20.06
CA THR A 374 1.57 -5.53 -19.84
C THR A 374 0.13 -5.88 -20.21
N PHE A 375 -0.81 -5.13 -19.64
CA PHE A 375 -2.16 -4.98 -20.20
C PHE A 375 -2.14 -3.83 -21.20
N GLU A 376 -2.78 -3.96 -22.35
CA GLU A 376 -2.70 -2.94 -23.40
C GLU A 376 -4.08 -2.41 -23.80
N VAL A 377 -4.22 -1.08 -23.85
CA VAL A 377 -5.37 -0.41 -24.47
C VAL A 377 -4.94 0.11 -25.83
N ARG A 378 -5.64 -0.29 -26.90
CA ARG A 378 -5.38 0.15 -28.28
C ARG A 378 -6.61 0.79 -28.89
N ASP A 379 -6.42 1.71 -29.83
CA ASP A 379 -7.51 2.13 -30.70
C ASP A 379 -8.03 0.94 -31.53
N GLN A 380 -9.35 0.86 -31.68
CA GLN A 380 -9.95 -0.09 -32.61
C GLN A 380 -9.72 0.40 -34.05
N ASP A 381 -8.87 -0.31 -34.80
CA ASP A 381 -8.55 -0.04 -36.22
C ASP A 381 -9.79 -0.02 -37.14
#